data_AF-A0A5M6D1X4-F1
#
_entry.id   AF-A0A5M6D1X4-F1
#
_cell.length_a   1.000
_cell.length_b   1.000
_cell.length_c   1.000
_cell.angle_alpha   90.00
_cell.angle_beta   90.00
_cell.angle_gamma   90.00
#
_symmetry.space_group_name_H-M   'P 1'
#
loop_
_entity.id
_entity.type
_entity.pdbx_description
1 polymer ?
#
loop_
_entity_poly.entity_id
_entity_poly.type
_entity_poly.pdbx_seq_one_letter_code
_entity_poly.pdbx_strand_id
1 'polypeptide(L)'
;MMQDLHPTGPNDSMAGKLLVASTLVDDPVLHRAVCLIVHHDADQVFGVLLNRPMVPHPALAKMISQQDADTNPQGRSGSRLSPSETTQPGEVPGTDIQPPVSAGTDGAIDNPVASASQTLGTIHFGGPLSGPVVAIHNASEFAEAEAGQGVYVAAQRDLLENLVKRKPSSFRLIVGHLGWSTEQLKAECDAGLWHVLDATGDDILIGDQQLWPSVIRRATDRSVAAWLGLKQTPVSAEWN
;
A
#
# COMPACT_ATOMS: atom_id res chain seq x y z
N MET A 1 39.87 -4.31 33.16
CA MET A 1 38.47 -4.74 33.30
C MET A 1 37.63 -3.49 33.48
N MET A 2 36.85 -3.13 32.46
CA MET A 2 35.52 -2.53 32.59
C MET A 2 34.96 -2.55 31.17
N GLN A 3 33.95 -3.39 30.97
CA GLN A 3 33.21 -3.50 29.72
C GLN A 3 32.18 -2.35 29.74
N ASP A 4 32.25 -1.46 28.76
CA ASP A 4 31.14 -0.56 28.44
C ASP A 4 30.03 -1.37 27.76
N LEU A 5 29.23 -2.06 28.57
CA LEU A 5 27.88 -2.45 28.17
C LEU A 5 26.99 -1.24 28.39
N HIS A 6 26.80 -0.42 27.36
CA HIS A 6 25.60 0.39 27.29
C HIS A 6 24.40 -0.58 27.15
N PRO A 7 23.45 -0.56 28.08
CA PRO A 7 22.18 -1.24 27.83
C PRO A 7 21.42 -0.38 26.81
N THR A 8 21.37 -0.81 25.55
CA THR A 8 20.39 -0.29 24.60
C THR A 8 19.02 -0.75 25.11
N GLY A 9 18.34 0.15 25.83
CA GLY A 9 16.96 -0.09 26.26
C GLY A 9 16.09 -0.36 25.03
N PRO A 10 15.07 -1.23 25.13
CA PRO A 10 14.21 -1.62 23.99
C PRO A 10 13.34 -0.50 23.41
N ASN A 11 13.53 0.77 23.80
CA ASN A 11 12.62 1.88 23.53
C ASN A 11 13.18 3.00 22.63
N ASP A 12 14.41 2.87 22.12
CA ASP A 12 15.03 3.85 21.20
C ASP A 12 15.11 3.34 19.75
N SER A 13 14.54 2.16 19.48
CA SER A 13 14.49 1.62 18.13
C SER A 13 13.50 2.41 17.27
N MET A 14 13.93 2.72 16.05
CA MET A 14 13.10 3.35 15.02
C MET A 14 12.36 2.28 14.20
N ALA A 15 12.69 0.99 14.37
CA ALA A 15 12.01 -0.10 13.69
C ALA A 15 10.51 -0.07 14.03
N GLY A 16 9.68 -0.23 12.99
CA GLY A 16 8.23 -0.13 13.08
C GLY A 16 7.68 1.30 13.12
N LYS A 17 8.51 2.31 12.86
CA LYS A 17 8.08 3.70 12.66
C LYS A 17 7.92 4.02 11.19
N LEU A 18 6.99 4.92 10.90
CA LEU A 18 6.84 5.60 9.62
C LEU A 18 7.63 6.91 9.64
N LEU A 19 8.44 7.11 8.62
CA LEU A 19 8.94 8.42 8.22
C LEU A 19 8.03 8.98 7.13
N VAL A 20 7.42 10.13 7.40
CA VAL A 20 6.54 10.81 6.46
C VAL A 20 7.21 12.08 6.01
N ALA A 21 7.52 12.17 4.73
CA ALA A 21 8.20 13.33 4.15
C ALA A 21 7.35 14.58 4.39
N SER A 22 7.96 15.64 4.93
CA SER A 22 7.30 16.94 5.00
C SER A 22 7.25 17.58 3.61
N THR A 23 6.56 18.72 3.49
CA THR A 23 6.51 19.50 2.25
C THR A 23 7.84 20.19 1.92
N LEU A 24 8.85 20.08 2.79
CA LEU A 24 10.20 20.63 2.55
C LEU A 24 11.08 19.66 1.74
N VAL A 25 10.66 18.41 1.57
CA VAL A 25 11.41 17.40 0.82
C VAL A 25 11.16 17.59 -0.68
N ASP A 26 12.14 18.18 -1.36
CA ASP A 26 12.13 18.42 -2.81
C ASP A 26 12.75 17.28 -3.64
N ASP A 27 13.32 16.25 -2.98
CA ASP A 27 13.89 15.11 -3.68
C ASP A 27 12.82 14.37 -4.51
N PRO A 28 13.02 14.11 -5.81
CA PRO A 28 12.00 13.49 -6.67
C PRO A 28 11.55 12.09 -6.23
N VAL A 29 12.43 11.33 -5.57
CA VAL A 29 12.14 9.98 -5.05
C VAL A 29 11.44 10.06 -3.70
N LEU A 30 11.76 11.06 -2.87
CA LEU A 30 11.27 11.18 -1.49
C LEU A 30 10.13 12.20 -1.31
N HIS A 31 9.81 13.03 -2.30
CA HIS A 31 8.71 13.98 -2.22
C HIS A 31 7.37 13.27 -2.02
N ARG A 32 6.68 13.57 -0.92
CA ARG A 32 5.46 12.86 -0.47
C ARG A 32 5.68 11.36 -0.21
N ALA A 33 6.88 10.97 0.21
CA ALA A 33 7.18 9.60 0.61
C ALA A 33 6.59 9.25 1.96
N VAL A 34 6.17 7.99 2.08
CA VAL A 34 5.91 7.31 3.35
C VAL A 34 6.81 6.10 3.39
N CYS A 35 7.78 6.11 4.31
CA CYS A 35 8.77 5.07 4.48
C CYS A 35 8.52 4.33 5.79
N LEU A 36 8.52 3.01 5.75
CA LEU A 36 8.53 2.16 6.94
C LEU A 36 9.96 1.82 7.31
N ILE A 37 10.38 2.10 8.54
CA ILE A 37 11.66 1.61 9.07
C ILE A 37 11.50 0.14 9.45
N VAL A 38 12.25 -0.72 8.78
CA VAL A 38 12.21 -2.18 8.98
C VAL A 38 13.36 -2.67 9.85
N HIS A 39 14.43 -1.89 9.97
CA HIS A 39 15.58 -2.21 10.82
C HIS A 39 16.26 -0.94 11.34
N HIS A 40 16.72 -0.99 12.58
CA HIS A 40 17.52 0.05 13.22
C HIS A 40 18.54 -0.63 14.15
N ASP A 41 19.82 -0.40 13.90
CA ASP A 41 20.91 -0.76 14.81
C ASP A 41 21.62 0.50 15.33
N ALA A 42 22.80 0.38 15.92
CA ALA A 42 23.50 1.53 16.48
C ALA A 42 23.93 2.56 15.41
N ASP A 43 24.29 2.10 14.22
CA ASP A 43 24.97 2.90 13.21
C ASP A 43 24.10 3.16 11.97
N GLN A 44 23.12 2.29 11.70
CA GLN A 44 22.35 2.26 10.47
C GLN A 44 20.85 2.11 10.71
N VAL A 45 20.10 2.76 9.82
CA VAL A 45 18.65 2.65 9.71
C VAL A 45 18.30 2.22 8.30
N PHE A 46 17.50 1.16 8.18
CA PHE A 46 16.97 0.71 6.90
C PHE A 46 15.46 0.87 6.86
N GLY A 47 14.98 1.38 5.73
CA GLY A 47 13.57 1.58 5.51
C GLY A 47 13.14 1.28 4.09
N VAL A 48 11.84 1.15 3.89
CA VAL A 48 11.23 0.86 2.60
C VAL A 48 10.10 1.82 2.30
N LEU A 49 10.08 2.38 1.09
CA LEU A 49 8.98 3.20 0.62
C LEU A 49 7.72 2.36 0.40
N LEU A 50 6.60 2.79 0.99
CA LEU A 50 5.34 2.09 0.92
C LEU A 50 4.46 2.54 -0.26
N ASN A 51 4.59 3.79 -0.70
CA ASN A 51 3.65 4.44 -1.63
C ASN A 51 4.23 4.73 -3.02
N ARG A 52 5.16 3.89 -3.49
CA ARG A 52 5.76 3.99 -4.82
C ARG A 52 5.43 2.76 -5.67
N PRO A 53 4.19 2.65 -6.19
CA PRO A 53 3.83 1.52 -7.04
C PRO A 53 4.69 1.52 -8.31
N MET A 54 5.06 0.33 -8.76
CA MET A 54 5.80 0.12 -9.99
C MET A 54 5.09 -0.91 -10.86
N VAL A 55 5.19 -0.72 -12.18
CA VAL A 55 4.73 -1.71 -13.14
C VAL A 55 5.67 -2.91 -13.04
N PRO A 56 5.19 -4.12 -12.70
CA PRO A 56 6.04 -5.29 -12.60
C PRO A 56 6.76 -5.57 -13.92
N HIS A 57 8.01 -6.02 -13.84
CA HIS A 57 8.63 -6.64 -15.00
C HIS A 57 7.78 -7.84 -15.46
N PRO A 58 7.59 -8.09 -16.78
CA PRO A 58 6.71 -9.17 -17.27
C PRO A 58 7.05 -10.57 -16.74
N ALA A 59 8.31 -10.82 -16.39
CA ALA A 59 8.73 -12.08 -15.76
C ALA A 59 8.13 -12.25 -14.34
N LEU A 60 8.14 -11.18 -13.53
CA LEU A 60 7.51 -11.19 -12.20
C LEU A 60 5.98 -11.20 -12.34
N ALA A 61 5.42 -10.46 -13.29
CA ALA A 61 3.99 -10.52 -13.60
C ALA A 61 3.55 -11.94 -13.93
N LYS A 62 4.33 -12.69 -14.74
CA LYS A 62 4.06 -14.10 -15.04
C LYS A 62 4.11 -14.98 -13.81
N MET A 63 5.04 -14.79 -12.89
CA MET A 63 5.06 -15.55 -11.62
C MET A 63 3.80 -15.30 -10.78
N ILE A 64 3.33 -14.04 -10.74
CA ILE A 64 2.13 -13.65 -10.00
C ILE A 64 0.86 -14.16 -10.71
N SER A 65 0.80 -14.12 -12.04
CA SER A 65 -0.39 -14.50 -12.84
C SER A 65 -0.49 -15.98 -13.20
N GLN A 66 0.63 -16.73 -13.32
CA GLN A 66 0.61 -18.15 -13.70
C GLN A 66 -0.05 -19.05 -12.65
N GLN A 67 -0.30 -18.55 -11.44
CA GLN A 67 -0.98 -19.30 -10.39
C GLN A 67 -2.50 -19.13 -10.35
N ASP A 68 -3.09 -18.21 -11.13
CA ASP A 68 -4.55 -18.15 -11.28
C ASP A 68 -5.10 -19.24 -12.23
N ALA A 69 -4.23 -19.86 -13.04
CA ALA A 69 -4.63 -20.83 -14.06
C ALA A 69 -4.71 -22.29 -13.57
N ASP A 70 -4.06 -22.64 -12.46
CA ASP A 70 -3.98 -24.04 -11.96
C ASP A 70 -5.11 -24.42 -10.97
N THR A 71 -6.03 -23.51 -10.66
CA THR A 71 -7.16 -23.76 -9.72
C THR A 71 -8.49 -24.17 -10.35
N ASN A 72 -8.51 -24.68 -11.60
CA ASN A 72 -9.75 -25.28 -12.14
C ASN A 72 -9.54 -26.68 -12.74
N PRO A 73 -9.70 -27.75 -11.96
CA PRO A 73 -9.77 -29.11 -12.49
C PRO A 73 -11.22 -29.59 -12.49
N GLN A 74 -12.09 -29.10 -13.38
CA GLN A 74 -13.25 -29.85 -13.89
C GLN A 74 -14.02 -29.10 -14.99
N GLY A 75 -14.20 -29.77 -16.13
CA GLY A 75 -15.10 -29.31 -17.19
C GLY A 75 -14.65 -29.62 -18.62
N ARG A 76 -14.30 -30.88 -18.92
CA ARG A 76 -14.14 -31.33 -20.31
C ARG A 76 -15.51 -31.64 -20.93
N SER A 77 -15.64 -31.20 -22.19
CA SER A 77 -16.31 -31.87 -23.30
C SER A 77 -17.78 -31.52 -23.59
N GLY A 78 -18.01 -30.93 -24.77
CA GLY A 78 -19.33 -30.72 -25.35
C GLY A 78 -19.30 -29.93 -26.66
N SER A 79 -18.89 -30.59 -27.74
CA SER A 79 -18.91 -30.15 -29.15
C SER A 79 -20.24 -29.54 -29.62
N ARG A 80 -20.23 -28.52 -30.51
CA ARG A 80 -20.65 -28.60 -31.94
C ARG A 80 -20.82 -27.22 -32.63
N LEU A 81 -20.23 -27.13 -33.82
CA LEU A 81 -20.55 -26.32 -35.03
C LEU A 81 -22.05 -26.45 -35.43
N SER A 82 -22.80 -25.56 -36.10
CA SER A 82 -22.65 -24.25 -36.79
C SER A 82 -24.08 -23.60 -36.99
N PRO A 83 -24.46 -22.87 -38.08
CA PRO A 83 -24.87 -21.44 -38.08
C PRO A 83 -26.29 -21.18 -38.70
N SER A 84 -26.57 -19.92 -39.11
CA SER A 84 -27.69 -19.43 -39.97
C SER A 84 -29.00 -19.06 -39.22
N GLU A 85 -29.83 -18.05 -39.53
CA GLU A 85 -30.21 -17.21 -40.70
C GLU A 85 -30.99 -15.97 -40.14
N THR A 86 -30.77 -14.72 -40.60
CA THR A 86 -31.45 -13.97 -41.70
C THR A 86 -32.80 -13.31 -41.33
N THR A 87 -32.87 -11.98 -41.57
CA THR A 87 -33.94 -11.19 -42.27
C THR A 87 -34.50 -9.95 -41.53
N GLN A 88 -34.31 -8.79 -42.17
CA GLN A 88 -34.89 -7.42 -42.01
C GLN A 88 -36.40 -7.35 -42.45
N PRO A 89 -37.04 -6.19 -42.78
CA PRO A 89 -37.30 -4.91 -42.08
C PRO A 89 -38.80 -4.44 -42.23
N GLY A 90 -39.15 -3.25 -41.68
CA GLY A 90 -40.40 -2.49 -41.94
C GLY A 90 -41.11 -2.11 -40.64
N GLU A 91 -41.67 -0.92 -40.37
CA GLU A 91 -42.25 0.11 -41.22
C GLU A 91 -42.49 1.40 -40.38
N VAL A 92 -42.39 2.58 -40.98
CA VAL A 92 -42.84 3.91 -40.48
C VAL A 92 -43.95 4.38 -41.43
N PRO A 93 -45.04 5.05 -40.99
CA PRO A 93 -44.98 6.53 -40.83
C PRO A 93 -46.02 7.17 -39.87
N GLY A 94 -45.80 8.43 -39.51
CA GLY A 94 -46.83 9.29 -38.88
C GLY A 94 -46.28 10.54 -38.21
N THR A 95 -46.12 11.61 -39.00
CA THR A 95 -45.67 12.94 -38.58
C THR A 95 -46.86 13.77 -38.07
N ASP A 96 -46.75 14.42 -36.92
CA ASP A 96 -47.44 15.70 -36.70
C ASP A 96 -46.66 16.60 -35.74
N ILE A 97 -46.72 17.90 -36.04
CA ILE A 97 -45.78 18.97 -35.66
C ILE A 97 -46.35 19.82 -34.51
N GLN A 98 -45.58 20.05 -33.43
CA GLN A 98 -45.26 21.41 -32.92
C GLN A 98 -44.27 21.43 -31.72
N PRO A 99 -43.27 22.35 -31.69
CA PRO A 99 -42.32 22.59 -30.58
C PRO A 99 -42.66 23.90 -29.82
N PRO A 100 -41.86 24.38 -28.84
CA PRO A 100 -41.05 23.69 -27.82
C PRO A 100 -41.41 24.16 -26.37
N VAL A 101 -41.26 23.28 -25.38
CA VAL A 101 -40.98 23.72 -24.00
C VAL A 101 -39.64 23.14 -23.58
N SER A 102 -38.66 24.03 -23.48
CA SER A 102 -37.34 23.75 -22.96
C SER A 102 -37.39 23.56 -21.45
N ALA A 103 -37.04 22.37 -20.97
CA ALA A 103 -36.30 22.14 -19.73
C ALA A 103 -35.97 20.64 -19.65
N GLY A 104 -34.69 20.31 -19.79
CA GLY A 104 -34.19 18.97 -20.10
C GLY A 104 -34.42 17.91 -19.04
N THR A 105 -34.75 16.72 -19.52
CA THR A 105 -34.75 15.44 -18.80
C THR A 105 -33.36 14.80 -18.78
N ASP A 106 -33.15 14.01 -17.73
CA ASP A 106 -32.50 12.71 -17.72
C ASP A 106 -31.08 12.58 -18.27
N GLY A 107 -30.15 12.68 -17.34
CA GLY A 107 -28.89 11.96 -17.40
C GLY A 107 -28.80 10.99 -16.22
N ALA A 108 -29.54 9.88 -16.29
CA ALA A 108 -29.17 8.66 -15.59
C ALA A 108 -27.83 8.17 -16.17
N ILE A 109 -26.74 8.81 -15.76
CA ILE A 109 -25.41 8.25 -15.85
C ILE A 109 -25.28 7.29 -14.68
N ASP A 110 -25.74 6.08 -14.96
CA ASP A 110 -25.18 4.86 -14.40
C ASP A 110 -23.67 4.94 -14.60
N ASN A 111 -22.97 5.40 -13.55
CA ASN A 111 -21.52 5.50 -13.55
C ASN A 111 -21.00 4.55 -12.47
N PRO A 112 -20.89 3.23 -12.76
CA PRO A 112 -20.05 2.36 -11.96
C PRO A 112 -18.60 2.62 -12.37
N VAL A 113 -18.10 3.83 -12.12
CA VAL A 113 -16.69 4.14 -12.43
C VAL A 113 -15.91 4.16 -11.14
N ALA A 114 -15.26 3.01 -10.96
CA ALA A 114 -14.17 2.69 -10.05
C ALA A 114 -14.57 2.55 -8.57
N SER A 115 -15.22 1.45 -8.20
CA SER A 115 -14.46 0.29 -7.68
C SER A 115 -13.03 0.20 -8.24
N ALA A 116 -12.16 1.10 -7.79
CA ALA A 116 -10.72 0.86 -7.84
C ALA A 116 -10.40 -0.14 -6.72
N SER A 117 -10.86 -1.38 -6.91
CA SER A 117 -10.19 -2.54 -6.35
C SER A 117 -8.85 -2.61 -7.07
N GLN A 118 -7.88 -1.81 -6.61
CA GLN A 118 -6.52 -1.85 -7.12
C GLN A 118 -5.93 -3.18 -6.68
N THR A 119 -5.87 -4.04 -7.69
CA THR A 119 -5.49 -5.44 -7.73
C THR A 119 -4.44 -5.82 -6.68
N LEU A 120 -4.74 -6.86 -5.90
CA LEU A 120 -3.82 -7.49 -4.95
C LEU A 120 -2.42 -7.70 -5.55
N GLY A 121 -1.38 -7.38 -4.76
CA GLY A 121 0.02 -7.70 -5.06
C GLY A 121 0.76 -6.72 -5.96
N THR A 122 0.45 -5.42 -5.89
CA THR A 122 1.25 -4.40 -6.58
C THR A 122 2.66 -4.38 -6.02
N ILE A 123 3.63 -4.40 -6.94
CA ILE A 123 5.04 -4.28 -6.59
C ILE A 123 5.32 -2.80 -6.35
N HIS A 124 6.11 -2.49 -5.33
CA HIS A 124 6.53 -1.14 -5.00
C HIS A 124 8.04 -1.01 -5.01
N PHE A 125 8.49 0.17 -5.41
CA PHE A 125 9.88 0.59 -5.29
C PHE A 125 10.15 0.98 -3.85
N GLY A 126 10.92 0.18 -3.11
CA GLY A 126 11.27 0.45 -1.72
C GLY A 126 12.44 1.41 -1.54
N GLY A 127 13.29 1.54 -2.56
CA GLY A 127 14.43 2.45 -2.58
C GLY A 127 15.52 2.01 -3.56
N PRO A 128 16.55 2.85 -3.77
CA PRO A 128 17.57 2.65 -4.80
C PRO A 128 18.58 1.54 -4.46
N LEU A 129 18.70 1.16 -3.19
CA LEU A 129 19.62 0.12 -2.76
C LEU A 129 19.01 -1.26 -3.01
N SER A 130 19.80 -2.14 -3.64
CA SER A 130 19.37 -3.51 -3.92
C SER A 130 19.26 -4.34 -2.63
N GLY A 131 18.27 -5.22 -2.57
CA GLY A 131 18.02 -6.09 -1.42
C GLY A 131 17.04 -7.21 -1.77
N PRO A 132 16.68 -8.08 -0.81
CA PRO A 132 15.64 -9.07 -1.02
C PRO A 132 14.29 -8.42 -1.32
N VAL A 133 13.39 -9.17 -1.95
CA VAL A 133 11.98 -8.77 -2.03
C VAL A 133 11.35 -8.95 -0.66
N VAL A 134 10.62 -7.94 -0.21
CA VAL A 134 10.00 -7.93 1.12
C VAL A 134 8.50 -7.72 0.96
N ALA A 135 7.67 -8.54 1.59
CA ALA A 135 6.26 -8.28 1.73
C ALA A 135 5.97 -7.51 3.01
N ILE A 136 5.15 -6.45 2.90
CA ILE A 136 4.54 -5.76 4.04
C ILE A 136 3.05 -6.07 4.02
N HIS A 137 2.51 -6.60 5.11
CA HIS A 137 1.13 -7.09 5.20
C HIS A 137 0.57 -6.97 6.62
N ASN A 138 -0.73 -7.22 6.80
CA ASN A 138 -1.41 -7.22 8.11
C ASN A 138 -1.84 -8.62 8.59
N ALA A 139 -1.45 -9.68 7.89
CA ALA A 139 -1.76 -11.06 8.25
C ALA A 139 -0.66 -11.70 9.12
N SER A 140 -0.89 -11.85 10.42
CA SER A 140 0.09 -12.39 11.38
C SER A 140 0.54 -13.83 11.09
N GLU A 141 -0.31 -14.62 10.42
CA GLU A 141 -0.04 -16.01 10.05
C GLU A 141 1.12 -16.19 9.06
N PHE A 142 1.51 -15.13 8.34
CA PHE A 142 2.64 -15.12 7.41
C PHE A 142 3.81 -14.27 7.94
N ALA A 143 3.76 -13.81 9.18
CA ALA A 143 4.76 -12.89 9.74
C ALA A 143 6.09 -13.61 9.99
N GLU A 144 7.16 -13.04 9.42
CA GLU A 144 8.54 -13.35 9.82
C GLU A 144 8.96 -12.45 10.99
N ALA A 145 8.56 -11.18 10.93
CA ALA A 145 8.74 -10.18 11.97
C ALA A 145 7.57 -9.20 12.02
N GLU A 146 7.39 -8.53 13.16
CA GLU A 146 6.45 -7.42 13.33
C GLU A 146 7.22 -6.09 13.31
N ALA A 147 6.82 -5.18 12.41
CA ALA A 147 7.41 -3.86 12.20
C ALA A 147 6.37 -2.77 12.48
N GLY A 148 5.88 -2.73 13.72
CA GLY A 148 4.81 -1.85 14.16
C GLY A 148 3.50 -2.61 14.39
N GLN A 149 2.56 -1.98 15.09
CA GLN A 149 1.36 -2.67 15.59
C GLN A 149 0.50 -3.19 14.43
N GLY A 150 0.44 -4.52 14.27
CA GLY A 150 -0.31 -5.15 13.19
C GLY A 150 0.30 -4.95 11.79
N VAL A 151 1.57 -4.55 11.71
CA VAL A 151 2.35 -4.46 10.48
C VAL A 151 3.38 -5.58 10.49
N TYR A 152 3.25 -6.52 9.57
CA TYR A 152 4.10 -7.69 9.48
C TYR A 152 4.95 -7.67 8.22
N VAL A 153 6.13 -8.24 8.36
CA VAL A 153 7.16 -8.32 7.33
C VAL A 153 7.42 -9.79 7.01
N ALA A 154 7.55 -10.13 5.73
CA ALA A 154 8.03 -11.42 5.28
C ALA A 154 9.03 -11.24 4.12
N ALA A 155 10.21 -11.83 4.22
CA ALA A 155 11.23 -11.81 3.16
C ALA A 155 11.62 -13.23 2.70
N GLN A 156 11.36 -14.24 3.54
CA GLN A 156 11.56 -15.64 3.18
C GLN A 156 10.67 -16.06 2.01
N ARG A 157 11.29 -16.73 1.04
CA ARG A 157 10.64 -17.20 -0.19
C ARG A 157 9.35 -17.99 0.08
N ASP A 158 9.36 -18.92 1.02
CA ASP A 158 8.22 -19.78 1.29
C ASP A 158 7.04 -18.99 1.88
N LEU A 159 7.32 -18.03 2.77
CA LEU A 159 6.30 -17.14 3.33
C LEU A 159 5.74 -16.22 2.25
N LEU A 160 6.59 -15.65 1.40
CA LEU A 160 6.18 -14.84 0.25
C LEU A 160 5.28 -15.63 -0.72
N GLU A 161 5.71 -16.84 -1.09
CA GLU A 161 4.92 -17.70 -1.96
C GLU A 161 3.55 -18.03 -1.34
N ASN A 162 3.50 -18.33 -0.05
CA ASN A 162 2.25 -18.63 0.65
C ASN A 162 1.35 -17.40 0.79
N LEU A 163 1.91 -16.23 1.08
CA LEU A 163 1.20 -14.96 1.15
C LEU A 163 0.54 -14.63 -0.19
N VAL A 164 1.31 -14.71 -1.29
CA VAL A 164 0.81 -14.46 -2.64
C VAL A 164 -0.26 -15.49 -3.04
N LYS A 165 -0.07 -16.77 -2.69
CA LYS A 165 -1.04 -17.86 -2.96
C LYS A 165 -2.36 -17.66 -2.22
N ARG A 166 -2.30 -17.27 -0.95
CA ARG A 166 -3.47 -17.14 -0.07
C ARG A 166 -4.24 -15.83 -0.29
N LYS A 167 -3.60 -14.84 -0.94
CA LYS A 167 -4.20 -13.54 -1.27
C LYS A 167 -4.90 -12.90 -0.06
N PRO A 168 -4.19 -12.65 1.05
CA PRO A 168 -4.77 -11.92 2.17
C PRO A 168 -5.22 -10.54 1.70
N SER A 169 -6.18 -9.96 2.42
CA SER A 169 -6.93 -8.76 2.04
C SER A 169 -6.06 -7.59 1.58
N SER A 170 -4.82 -7.45 2.08
CA SER A 170 -3.88 -6.40 1.66
C SER A 170 -2.42 -6.78 1.94
N PHE A 171 -1.57 -6.68 0.92
CA PHE A 171 -0.11 -6.77 1.05
C PHE A 171 0.58 -5.94 -0.04
N ARG A 172 1.83 -5.54 0.20
CA ARG A 172 2.71 -4.84 -0.75
C ARG A 172 3.98 -5.64 -0.94
N LEU A 173 4.39 -5.85 -2.19
CA LEU A 173 5.69 -6.47 -2.49
C LEU A 173 6.70 -5.38 -2.77
N ILE A 174 7.68 -5.21 -1.90
CA ILE A 174 8.66 -4.14 -1.98
C ILE A 174 9.97 -4.67 -2.56
N VAL A 175 10.53 -3.92 -3.51
CA VAL A 175 11.84 -4.17 -4.12
C VAL A 175 12.80 -3.05 -3.79
N GLY A 176 13.94 -3.41 -3.21
CA GLY A 176 14.96 -2.45 -2.78
C GLY A 176 14.59 -1.74 -1.48
N HIS A 177 15.51 -0.91 -1.00
CA HIS A 177 15.37 -0.21 0.28
C HIS A 177 16.13 1.12 0.28
N LEU A 178 15.87 1.91 1.31
CA LEU A 178 16.60 3.11 1.69
C LEU A 178 17.50 2.80 2.88
N GLY A 179 18.61 3.52 2.98
CA GLY A 179 19.56 3.41 4.08
C GLY A 179 19.99 4.79 4.54
N TRP A 180 20.12 4.94 5.85
CA TRP A 180 20.65 6.14 6.51
C TRP A 180 21.66 5.72 7.58
N SER A 181 22.64 6.57 7.86
CA SER A 181 23.28 6.49 9.18
C SER A 181 22.32 7.02 10.25
N THR A 182 22.47 6.55 11.49
CA THR A 182 21.67 7.01 12.62
C THR A 182 21.76 8.53 12.80
N GLU A 183 22.96 9.10 12.66
CA GLU A 183 23.20 10.55 12.78
C GLU A 183 22.56 11.32 11.62
N GLN A 184 22.64 10.80 10.40
CA GLN A 184 22.02 11.41 9.24
C GLN A 184 20.50 11.48 9.42
N LEU A 185 19.85 10.35 9.73
CA LEU A 185 18.40 10.33 9.90
C LEU A 185 17.98 11.26 11.05
N LYS A 186 18.73 11.26 12.15
CA LYS A 186 18.48 12.18 13.26
C LYS A 186 18.54 13.65 12.80
N ALA A 187 19.56 14.03 12.05
CA ALA A 187 19.71 15.38 11.52
C ALA A 187 18.55 15.76 10.57
N GLU A 188 18.09 14.83 9.73
CA GLU A 188 16.95 15.05 8.83
C GLU A 188 15.63 15.24 9.60
N CYS A 189 15.41 14.46 10.66
CA CYS A 189 14.28 14.64 11.58
C CYS A 189 14.34 15.99 12.31
N ASP A 190 15.51 16.35 12.86
CA ASP A 190 15.72 17.61 13.57
C ASP A 190 15.56 18.84 12.63
N ALA A 191 15.85 18.67 11.33
CA ALA A 191 15.61 19.66 10.29
C ALA A 191 14.14 19.73 9.81
N GLY A 192 13.26 18.87 10.32
CA GLY A 192 11.85 18.84 9.95
C GLY A 192 11.56 18.25 8.56
N LEU A 193 12.49 17.47 8.00
CA LEU A 193 12.29 16.78 6.72
C LEU A 193 11.38 15.56 6.88
N TRP A 194 11.41 14.94 8.06
CA TRP A 194 10.60 13.76 8.38
C TRP A 194 9.71 13.99 9.60
N HIS A 195 8.44 13.65 9.46
CA HIS A 195 7.58 13.38 10.60
C HIS A 195 7.67 11.90 10.97
N VAL A 196 7.78 11.62 12.27
CA VAL A 196 7.92 10.25 12.78
C VAL A 196 6.64 9.82 13.50
N LEU A 197 6.07 8.69 13.08
CA LEU A 197 4.87 8.09 13.65
C LEU A 197 5.08 6.60 13.88
N ASP A 198 4.32 6.00 14.79
CA ASP A 198 4.26 4.55 14.86
C ASP A 198 3.43 4.02 13.68
N ALA A 199 3.93 2.95 13.05
CA ALA A 199 3.23 2.26 11.98
C ALA A 199 2.08 1.42 12.53
N THR A 200 0.96 1.41 11.83
CA THR A 200 -0.25 0.65 12.19
C THR A 200 -0.71 -0.20 11.01
N GLY A 201 -1.33 -1.34 11.29
CA GLY A 201 -1.88 -2.23 10.26
C GLY A 201 -2.85 -1.52 9.30
N ASP A 202 -3.58 -0.51 9.79
CA ASP A 202 -4.47 0.33 8.99
C ASP A 202 -3.73 1.12 7.90
N ASP A 203 -2.49 1.54 8.15
CA ASP A 203 -1.67 2.26 7.18
C ASP A 203 -1.43 1.41 5.92
N ILE A 204 -1.33 0.07 6.07
CA ILE A 204 -1.07 -0.84 4.95
C ILE A 204 -2.27 -0.93 4.00
N LEU A 205 -3.49 -0.76 4.54
CA LEU A 205 -4.76 -0.83 3.80
C LEU A 205 -5.01 0.41 2.92
N ILE A 206 -4.31 1.52 3.18
CA ILE A 206 -4.55 2.78 2.47
C ILE A 206 -3.90 2.74 1.09
N GLY A 207 -4.65 3.04 0.02
CA GLY A 207 -4.10 3.11 -1.34
C GLY A 207 -2.94 4.10 -1.49
N ASP A 208 -2.01 3.81 -2.42
CA ASP A 208 -0.72 4.51 -2.55
C ASP A 208 -0.81 6.05 -2.57
N GLN A 209 -1.76 6.58 -3.35
CA GLN A 209 -1.93 8.03 -3.50
C GLN A 209 -2.51 8.69 -2.24
N GLN A 210 -3.25 7.94 -1.43
CA GLN A 210 -3.91 8.42 -0.22
C GLN A 210 -3.05 8.23 1.04
N LEU A 211 -2.04 7.36 0.99
CA LEU A 211 -1.22 7.05 2.16
C LEU A 211 -0.54 8.31 2.72
N TRP A 212 0.19 9.06 1.90
CA TRP A 212 0.86 10.28 2.37
C TRP A 212 -0.12 11.33 2.92
N PRO A 213 -1.19 11.74 2.20
CA PRO A 213 -2.17 12.70 2.72
C PRO A 213 -2.80 12.27 4.06
N SER A 214 -3.10 10.99 4.23
CA SER A 214 -3.70 10.46 5.45
C SER A 214 -2.73 10.51 6.63
N VAL A 215 -1.50 10.02 6.45
CA VAL A 215 -0.54 9.90 7.55
C VAL A 215 0.08 11.26 7.91
N ILE A 216 0.32 12.16 6.95
CA ILE A 216 0.83 13.51 7.26
C ILE A 216 -0.19 14.31 8.08
N ARG A 217 -1.48 14.16 7.81
CA ARG A 217 -2.55 14.77 8.61
C ARG A 217 -2.57 14.23 10.05
N ARG A 218 -2.43 12.91 10.20
CA ARG A 218 -2.27 12.26 11.52
C ARG A 218 -1.05 12.82 12.27
N ALA A 219 0.05 13.07 11.57
CA ALA A 219 1.26 13.65 12.14
C ALA A 219 1.04 15.08 12.65
N THR A 220 0.38 15.92 11.85
CA THR A 220 0.09 17.32 12.22
C THR A 220 -0.93 17.41 13.35
N ASP A 221 -1.95 16.54 13.36
CA ASP A 221 -2.95 16.50 14.43
C ASP A 221 -2.29 16.16 15.78
N ARG A 222 -1.29 15.27 15.77
CA ARG A 222 -0.49 14.94 16.96
C ARG A 222 0.32 16.13 17.46
N SER A 223 0.94 16.90 16.56
CA SER A 223 1.68 18.12 16.92
C SER A 223 0.78 19.18 17.57
N VAL A 224 -0.44 19.36 17.05
CA VAL A 224 -1.43 20.28 17.63
C VAL A 224 -1.89 19.78 19.00
N ALA A 225 -2.22 18.49 19.13
CA ALA A 225 -2.64 17.91 20.41
C ALA A 225 -1.55 18.00 21.49
N ALA A 226 -0.28 17.76 21.12
CA ALA A 226 0.86 17.92 22.01
C ALA A 226 1.02 19.38 22.46
N TRP A 227 0.88 20.33 21.54
CA TRP A 227 0.89 21.76 21.85
C TRP A 227 -0.26 22.18 22.77
N LEU A 228 -1.44 21.56 22.61
CA LEU A 228 -2.62 21.77 23.45
C LEU A 228 -2.55 21.00 24.79
N GLY A 229 -1.49 20.24 25.06
CA GLY A 229 -1.37 19.44 26.29
C GLY A 229 -2.35 18.27 26.39
N LEU A 230 -2.97 17.87 25.28
CA LEU A 230 -3.89 16.73 25.24
C LEU A 230 -3.07 15.44 25.26
N LYS A 231 -3.20 14.66 26.34
CA LYS A 231 -2.60 13.32 26.40
C LYS A 231 -3.25 12.46 25.30
N GLN A 232 -2.43 11.98 24.37
CA GLN A 232 -2.83 10.94 23.43
C GLN A 232 -3.04 9.66 24.24
N THR A 233 -4.30 9.30 24.48
CA THR A 233 -4.63 7.94 24.93
C THR A 233 -4.33 7.00 23.76
N PRO A 234 -3.52 5.94 23.93
CA PRO A 234 -3.48 4.89 22.93
C PRO A 234 -4.91 4.42 22.69
N VAL A 235 -5.29 4.20 21.43
CA VAL A 235 -6.56 3.55 21.10
C VAL A 235 -6.44 2.13 21.63
N SER A 236 -6.82 1.94 22.89
CA SER A 236 -6.91 0.63 23.50
C SER A 236 -8.04 -0.09 22.79
N ALA A 237 -7.66 -1.14 22.05
CA ALA A 237 -8.54 -2.12 21.45
C ALA A 237 -9.30 -2.84 22.56
N GLU A 238 -10.39 -2.23 23.02
CA GLU A 238 -11.25 -2.78 24.06
C GLU A 238 -12.73 -2.52 23.77
N TRP A 239 -13.23 -2.82 22.57
CA TRP A 239 -14.68 -3.00 22.38
C TRP A 239 -14.99 -4.11 21.36
N ASN A 240 -15.49 -5.23 21.91
CA ASN A 240 -16.20 -6.37 21.34
C ASN A 240 -15.48 -7.38 20.44
#